data_AF-A0A150KSD8-F1
#
_entry.id   AF-A0A150KSD8-F1
#
_cell.length_a   1.000
_cell.length_b   1.000
_cell.length_c   1.000
_cell.angle_alpha   90.00
_cell.angle_beta   90.00
_cell.angle_gamma   90.00
#
_symmetry.space_group_name_H-M   'P 1'
#
loop_
_entity.id
_entity.type
_entity.pdbx_description
1 polymer ?
#
loop_
_entity_poly.entity_id
_entity_poly.type
_entity_poly.pdbx_seq_one_letter_code
_entity_poly.pdbx_strand_id
1 'polypeptide(L)' 'MEYNNYYLIRYGNDKILVLAKNPQDAVNIWIENKNEQLKKDGRYLDFNPREFSVEELEREDLVIKASK' A
#
# COMPACT_ATOMS: atom_id res chain seq x y z
N MET A 1 13.88 -17.37 -4.89
CA MET A 1 13.29 -16.32 -5.73
C MET A 1 12.43 -15.49 -4.80
N GLU A 2 12.72 -14.20 -4.66
CA GLU A 2 11.85 -13.28 -3.92
C GLU A 2 10.73 -12.86 -4.86
N TYR A 3 9.47 -13.05 -4.44
CA TYR A 3 8.29 -12.70 -5.22
C TYR A 3 7.63 -11.49 -4.58
N ASN A 4 7.09 -10.60 -5.42
CA ASN A 4 6.26 -9.51 -4.94
C ASN A 4 4.80 -9.97 -4.90
N ASN A 5 4.08 -9.51 -3.88
CA ASN A 5 2.65 -9.68 -3.71
C ASN A 5 1.97 -8.31 -3.78
N TYR A 6 0.72 -8.31 -4.21
CA TYR A 6 -0.15 -7.17 -4.09
C TYR A 6 -0.73 -7.10 -2.68
N TYR A 7 -0.58 -5.94 -2.05
CA TYR A 7 -1.15 -5.61 -0.76
C TYR A 7 -2.15 -4.48 -0.93
N LEU A 8 -3.35 -4.69 -0.40
CA LEU A 8 -4.37 -3.66 -0.30
C LEU A 8 -4.27 -2.99 1.06
N ILE A 9 -3.86 -1.74 1.06
CA ILE A 9 -3.84 -0.89 2.25
C ILE A 9 -5.11 -0.03 2.25
N ARG A 10 -5.83 -0.06 3.37
CA ARG A 10 -6.98 0.82 3.61
C ARG A 10 -6.65 1.78 4.74
N TYR A 11 -6.89 3.07 4.52
CA TYR A 11 -6.74 4.11 5.54
C TYR A 11 -7.91 5.09 5.48
N GLY A 12 -8.81 5.00 6.46
CA GLY A 12 -10.08 5.73 6.44
C GLY A 12 -10.90 5.33 5.21
N ASN A 13 -11.18 6.28 4.32
CA ASN A 13 -11.88 6.03 3.05
C ASN A 13 -10.93 5.71 1.88
N ASP A 14 -9.62 5.87 2.06
CA ASP A 14 -8.63 5.63 1.01
C ASP A 14 -8.34 4.14 0.89
N LYS A 15 -8.23 3.67 -0.36
CA LYS A 15 -7.77 2.33 -0.71
C LYS A 15 -6.60 2.45 -1.67
N ILE A 16 -5.47 1.86 -1.32
CA ILE A 16 -4.23 1.94 -2.09
C ILE A 16 -3.71 0.52 -2.30
N LEU A 17 -3.39 0.20 -3.54
CA LEU A 17 -2.73 -1.06 -3.90
C LEU A 17 -1.22 -0.84 -3.93
N VAL A 18 -0.48 -1.68 -3.23
CA VAL A 18 0.99 -1.63 -3.15
C VAL A 18 1.58 -2.97 -3.55
N LEU A 19 2.60 -2.93 -4.40
CA LEU A 19 3.38 -4.11 -4.76
C LEU A 19 4.62 -4.17 -3.85
N ALA A 20 4.77 -5.24 -3.07
CA ALA A 20 5.88 -5.38 -2.13
C ALA A 20 6.26 -6.83 -1.89
N LYS A 21 7.43 -7.08 -1.26
CA LYS A 21 7.89 -8.44 -0.95
C LYS A 21 7.16 -9.05 0.24
N ASN A 22 6.83 -8.21 1.22
CA ASN A 22 6.17 -8.61 2.47
C ASN A 22 5.25 -7.47 2.96
N PRO A 23 4.39 -7.71 3.96
CA PRO A 23 3.47 -6.69 4.47
C PRO A 23 4.19 -5.45 5.03
N GLN A 24 5.35 -5.63 5.67
CA GLN A 24 6.10 -4.52 6.27
C GLN A 24 6.63 -3.56 5.18
N ASP A 25 7.15 -4.10 4.09
CA ASP A 25 7.59 -3.32 2.94
C ASP A 25 6.41 -2.57 2.29
N ALA A 26 5.23 -3.19 2.19
CA ALA A 26 4.04 -2.53 1.68
C ALA A 26 3.63 -1.33 2.52
N VAL A 27 3.66 -1.47 3.85
CA VAL A 27 3.38 -0.40 4.80
C VAL A 27 4.40 0.73 4.66
N ASN A 28 5.68 0.40 4.57
CA ASN A 28 6.76 1.40 4.41
C ASN A 28 6.57 2.22 3.13
N ILE A 29 6.31 1.57 1.99
CA ILE A 29 6.05 2.23 0.71
C ILE A 29 4.82 3.16 0.81
N TRP A 30 3.76 2.73 1.50
CA TRP A 30 2.59 3.58 1.70
C TRP A 30 2.88 4.81 2.58
N ILE A 31 3.62 4.63 3.68
CA ILE A 31 4.03 5.74 4.56
C ILE A 31 4.86 6.76 3.79
N GLU A 32 5.83 6.31 3.00
CA GLU A 32 6.69 7.18 2.19
C GLU A 32 5.85 8.00 1.21
N ASN A 33 4.96 7.36 0.44
CA ASN A 33 4.07 8.03 -0.50
C ASN A 33 3.15 9.04 0.19
N LYS A 34 2.55 8.68 1.34
CA LYS A 34 1.68 9.60 2.09
C LYS A 34 2.47 10.78 2.66
N ASN A 35 3.67 10.55 3.19
CA ASN A 35 4.53 11.62 3.69
C ASN A 35 4.95 12.57 2.57
N GLU A 36 5.25 12.09 1.37
CA GLU A 36 5.55 12.96 0.23
C GLU A 36 4.36 13.82 -0.19
N GLN A 37 3.15 13.25 -0.23
CA GLN A 37 1.93 14.00 -0.52
C GLN A 37 1.69 15.08 0.53
N LEU A 38 1.77 14.71 1.81
CA LEU A 38 1.51 15.63 2.92
C LEU A 38 2.58 16.72 3.04
N LYS A 39 3.86 16.41 2.76
CA LYS A 39 4.93 17.41 2.68
C LYS A 39 4.65 18.45 1.59
N LYS A 40 4.15 18.04 0.42
CA LYS A 40 3.74 18.98 -0.65
C LYS A 40 2.61 19.90 -0.19
N ASP A 41 1.72 19.38 0.65
CA ASP A 41 0.57 20.12 1.19
C ASP A 41 0.86 20.88 2.49
N GLY A 42 2.10 20.83 3.02
CA GLY A 42 2.48 21.44 4.30
C GLY A 42 1.80 20.81 5.52
N ARG A 43 1.37 19.54 5.41
CA ARG A 43 0.65 18.79 6.44
C ARG A 43 1.48 17.61 6.96
N TYR A 44 1.03 17.02 8.06
CA TYR A 44 1.59 15.80 8.65
C TYR A 44 0.57 14.66 8.62
N LEU A 45 1.08 13.43 8.65
CA LEU A 45 0.24 12.24 8.73
C LEU A 45 -0.26 12.08 10.16
N ASP A 46 -1.53 12.41 10.39
CA ASP A 46 -2.22 12.05 11.63
C ASP A 46 -2.67 10.60 11.50
N PHE A 47 -1.92 9.66 12.09
CA PHE A 47 -2.12 8.22 11.94
C PHE A 47 -3.07 7.66 13.00
N ASN A 48 -4.22 7.13 12.57
CA ASN A 48 -5.17 6.40 13.41
C ASN A 48 -5.15 4.89 13.10
N PRO A 49 -4.65 4.03 14.01
CA PRO A 49 -4.57 2.59 13.74
C PRO A 49 -5.93 1.91 13.58
N ARG A 50 -7.03 2.49 14.11
CA ARG A 50 -8.38 1.93 13.95
C ARG A 50 -8.91 2.04 12.52
N GLU A 51 -8.35 2.96 11.75
CA GLU A 51 -8.73 3.20 10.36
C GLU A 51 -7.76 2.55 9.38
N PHE A 52 -6.74 1.87 9.88
CA PHE A 52 -5.68 1.26 9.09
C PHE A 52 -5.84 -0.26 8.99
N SER A 53 -5.72 -0.79 7.79
CA SER A 53 -5.60 -2.24 7.56
C SER A 53 -4.72 -2.54 6.36
N VAL A 54 -4.03 -3.68 6.41
CA VAL A 54 -3.27 -4.23 5.29
C VAL A 54 -3.75 -5.65 5.02
N GLU A 55 -4.06 -5.95 3.77
CA GLU A 55 -4.53 -7.25 3.31
C GLU A 55 -3.65 -7.70 2.15
N GLU A 56 -3.06 -8.90 2.25
CA GLU A 56 -2.38 -9.54 1.13
C GLU A 56 -3.46 -10.07 0.18
N LEU A 57 -3.40 -9.65 -1.09
CA LEU A 57 -4.36 -10.11 -2.09
C LEU A 57 -3.85 -11.38 -2.75
N GLU A 58 -2.89 -11.23 -3.68
CA GLU A 58 -2.30 -12.33 -4.43
C GLU A 58 -0.92 -11.95 -4.98
N ARG A 59 -0.19 -12.93 -5.51
CA ARG A 59 1.11 -12.71 -6.15
C ARG A 59 0.96 -11.99 -7.48
N GLU A 60 1.95 -11.17 -7.81
CA GLU A 60 1.99 -10.42 -9.08
C GLU A 60 1.92 -11.31 -10.33
N ASP A 61 2.56 -12.49 -10.26
CA ASP A 61 2.65 -13.43 -11.38
C ASP A 61 1.34 -14.20 -11.65
N LEU A 62 0.41 -14.21 -10.69
CA LEU A 62 -0.90 -14.85 -10.81
C LEU A 62 -2.01 -13.90 -11.27
N VAL A 63 -1.76 -12.59 -11.22
CA VAL A 63 -2.66 -11.62 -11.84
C VAL A 63 -2.53 -11.78 -13.35
N ILE A 64 -3.41 -12.58 -13.93
CA ILE A 64 -3.64 -12.64 -15.38
C ILE A 64 -3.79 -11.19 -15.80
N LYS A 65 -2.78 -10.65 -16.50
CA LYS A 65 -2.90 -9.39 -17.22
C LYS A 65 -4.19 -9.54 -18.01
N ALA A 66 -5.24 -8.82 -17.62
CA ALA A 66 -6.42 -8.66 -18.43
C ALA A 66 -5.95 -7.86 -19.66
N SER A 67 -5.25 -8.55 -20.56
CA SER A 67 -4.80 -8.06 -21.85
C SER A 67 -6.07 -7.80 -22.62
N LYS A 68 -6.36 -6.51 -22.78
CA LYS A 68 -7.36 -6.03 -23.72
C LYS A 68 -6.78 -6.07 -25.13
#